data_AF-A0A2X3E598-F1
#
_entry.id   AF-A0A2X3E598-F1
#
_cell.length_a   1.000
_cell.length_b   1.000
_cell.length_c   1.000
_cell.angle_alpha   90.00
_cell.angle_beta   90.00
_cell.angle_gamma   90.00
#
_symmetry.space_group_name_H-M   'P 1'
#
loop_
_entity.id
_entity.type
_entity.pdbx_description
1 polymer ?
#
loop_
_entity_poly.entity_id
_entity_poly.type
_entity_poly.pdbx_seq_one_letter_code
_entity_poly.pdbx_strand_id
1 'polypeptide(L)'
;MAHGLIAAVSVLIIACPCALGLATPMSIMVGVGKGAQAGVLIKNAEALERLEKVDTLVVDKTGTLTEGSPTVTGIISLSPGGEISLLRVTAAVEKGSQHPLGMAVVRAAHEKGIVIPAVSNFNARRGKVSQAMSKVNGLLLVMNWLCRKTVSLLIIKRPLRIRCGWKALPLSMWPQTGTLQA
;
A
#
# COMPACT_ATOMS: atom_id res chain seq x y z
N MET A 1 -66.63 42.69 -11.86
CA MET A 1 -65.44 42.01 -12.45
C MET A 1 -64.12 42.37 -11.76
N ALA A 2 -63.94 43.59 -11.23
CA ALA A 2 -62.69 44.01 -10.56
C ALA A 2 -62.32 43.23 -9.28
N HIS A 3 -63.29 42.77 -8.47
CA HIS A 3 -63.01 42.02 -7.23
C HIS A 3 -62.34 40.67 -7.45
N GLY A 4 -62.61 40.00 -8.58
CA GLY A 4 -61.97 38.72 -8.92
C GLY A 4 -60.47 38.88 -9.20
N LEU A 5 -60.07 39.97 -9.85
CA LEU A 5 -58.66 40.28 -10.12
C LEU A 5 -57.88 40.54 -8.83
N ILE A 6 -58.48 41.30 -7.90
CA ILE A 6 -57.87 41.63 -6.61
C ILE A 6 -57.68 40.36 -5.78
N ALA A 7 -58.72 39.52 -5.67
CA ALA A 7 -58.63 38.25 -4.94
C ALA A 7 -57.56 37.31 -5.53
N ALA A 8 -57.47 37.23 -6.86
CA ALA A 8 -56.47 36.38 -7.53
C ALA A 8 -55.03 36.84 -7.23
N VAL A 9 -54.75 38.15 -7.26
CA VAL A 9 -53.42 38.70 -6.96
C VAL A 9 -53.04 38.46 -5.49
N SER A 10 -53.99 38.64 -4.55
CA SER A 10 -53.74 38.38 -3.13
C SER A 10 -53.36 36.93 -2.86
N VAL A 11 -54.04 35.96 -3.50
CA VAL A 11 -53.71 34.54 -3.36
C VAL A 11 -52.33 34.25 -3.93
N LEU A 12 -51.94 34.86 -5.06
CA LEU A 12 -50.62 34.66 -5.65
C LEU A 12 -49.48 35.17 -4.76
N ILE A 13 -49.67 36.32 -4.12
CA ILE A 13 -48.69 36.92 -3.19
C ILE A 13 -48.51 36.03 -1.96
N ILE A 14 -49.61 35.57 -1.38
CA ILE A 14 -49.60 34.69 -0.21
C ILE A 14 -49.06 33.29 -0.53
N ALA A 15 -49.22 32.83 -1.77
CA ALA A 15 -48.68 31.54 -2.22
C ALA A 15 -47.16 31.53 -2.40
N CYS A 16 -46.49 32.68 -2.42
CA CYS A 16 -45.04 32.74 -2.60
C CYS A 16 -44.32 32.18 -1.35
N PRO A 17 -43.65 31.01 -1.45
CA PRO A 17 -43.14 30.32 -0.27
C PRO A 17 -41.71 30.76 0.06
N CYS A 18 -41.52 32.02 0.46
CA CYS A 18 -40.19 32.62 0.69
C CYS A 18 -39.29 31.79 1.64
N ALA A 19 -39.88 31.11 2.63
CA ALA A 19 -39.15 30.25 3.55
C ALA A 19 -38.61 28.96 2.91
N LEU A 20 -39.31 28.44 1.89
CA LEU A 20 -38.99 27.17 1.26
C LEU A 20 -37.69 27.25 0.44
N GLY A 21 -37.39 28.41 -0.15
CA GLY A 21 -36.14 28.64 -0.87
C GLY A 21 -34.89 28.74 0.01
N LEU A 22 -35.05 29.07 1.30
CA LEU A 22 -33.94 29.18 2.26
C LEU A 22 -33.74 27.94 3.13
N ALA A 23 -34.77 27.12 3.31
CA ALA A 23 -34.71 25.94 4.18
C ALA A 23 -33.57 24.98 3.80
N THR A 24 -33.43 24.67 2.50
CA THR A 24 -32.39 23.76 1.98
C THR A 24 -30.97 24.31 2.14
N PRO A 25 -30.61 25.52 1.67
CA PRO A 25 -29.25 26.02 1.81
C PRO A 25 -28.86 26.23 3.27
N MET A 26 -29.78 26.62 4.16
CA MET A 26 -29.49 26.75 5.59
C MET A 26 -29.15 25.39 6.22
N SER A 27 -29.94 24.37 5.92
CA SER A 27 -29.72 23.02 6.46
C SER A 27 -28.40 22.42 5.97
N ILE A 28 -28.08 22.60 4.69
CA ILE A 28 -26.82 22.13 4.10
C ILE A 28 -25.63 22.88 4.69
N MET A 29 -25.72 24.21 4.81
CA MET A 29 -24.62 25.02 5.35
C MET A 29 -24.29 24.64 6.79
N VAL A 30 -25.30 24.46 7.64
CA VAL A 30 -25.11 24.00 9.02
C VAL A 30 -24.59 22.56 9.06
N GLY A 31 -25.12 21.68 8.21
CA GLY A 31 -24.67 20.28 8.09
C GLY A 31 -23.19 20.16 7.69
N VAL A 32 -22.75 20.92 6.69
CA VAL A 32 -21.34 20.98 6.27
C VAL A 32 -20.46 21.54 7.38
N GLY A 33 -20.90 22.61 8.07
CA GLY A 33 -20.17 23.18 9.20
C GLY A 33 -19.98 22.18 10.35
N LYS A 34 -21.02 21.39 10.66
CA LYS A 34 -20.96 20.32 11.65
C LYS A 34 -20.07 19.16 11.20
N GLY A 35 -20.15 18.75 9.94
CA GLY A 35 -19.27 17.73 9.36
C GLY A 35 -17.79 18.13 9.44
N ALA A 36 -17.48 19.38 9.12
CA ALA A 36 -16.11 19.90 9.18
C ALA A 36 -15.56 19.89 10.62
N GLN A 37 -16.38 20.19 11.63
CA GLN A 37 -16.00 20.07 13.05
C GLN A 37 -15.68 18.63 13.45
N ALA A 38 -16.29 17.64 12.79
CA ALA A 38 -16.02 16.22 12.98
C ALA A 38 -14.91 15.66 12.07
N GLY A 39 -14.20 16.52 11.32
CA GLY A 39 -13.15 16.11 10.38
C GLY A 39 -13.66 15.54 9.05
N VAL A 40 -14.97 15.67 8.77
CA VAL A 40 -15.59 15.21 7.52
C VAL A 40 -15.74 16.39 6.57
N LEU A 41 -14.92 16.42 5.51
CA LEU A 41 -14.97 17.48 4.51
C LEU A 41 -15.92 17.13 3.37
N ILE A 42 -17.09 17.78 3.34
CA ILE A 42 -18.09 17.62 2.29
C ILE A 42 -17.87 18.69 1.21
N LYS A 43 -17.49 18.28 0.00
CA LYS A 43 -17.21 19.21 -1.11
C LYS A 43 -18.46 19.74 -1.80
N ASN A 44 -19.50 18.91 -1.91
CA ASN A 44 -20.71 19.20 -2.66
C ASN A 44 -21.95 19.04 -1.78
N ALA A 45 -22.87 19.99 -1.85
CA ALA A 45 -24.18 19.95 -1.18
C ALA A 45 -24.97 18.67 -1.50
N GLU A 46 -24.98 18.28 -2.78
CA GLU A 46 -25.66 17.07 -3.28
C GLU A 46 -25.11 15.77 -2.65
N ALA A 47 -23.84 15.76 -2.23
CA ALA A 47 -23.27 14.58 -1.58
C ALA A 47 -23.97 14.30 -0.25
N LEU A 48 -24.41 15.33 0.49
CA LEU A 48 -25.11 15.18 1.76
C LEU A 48 -26.51 14.59 1.55
N GLU A 49 -27.21 15.06 0.52
CA GLU A 49 -28.55 14.57 0.17
C GLU A 49 -28.50 13.13 -0.35
N ARG A 50 -27.48 12.79 -1.15
CA ARG A 50 -27.30 11.42 -1.65
C ARG A 50 -26.89 10.45 -0.54
N LEU A 51 -26.10 10.90 0.43
CA LEU A 51 -25.61 10.07 1.53
C LEU A 51 -26.76 9.46 2.36
N GLU A 52 -27.89 10.16 2.48
CA GLU A 52 -29.10 9.65 3.14
C GLU A 52 -29.67 8.39 2.48
N LYS A 53 -29.48 8.24 1.16
CA LYS A 53 -29.97 7.10 0.36
C LYS A 53 -28.94 5.99 0.17
N VAL A 54 -27.74 6.14 0.73
CA VAL A 54 -26.67 5.15 0.53
C VAL A 54 -26.85 4.01 1.54
N ASP A 55 -27.21 2.83 1.04
CA ASP A 55 -27.31 1.60 1.85
C ASP A 55 -26.05 0.73 1.81
N THR A 56 -25.20 0.90 0.79
CA THR A 56 -24.02 0.05 0.55
C THR A 56 -22.76 0.88 0.51
N LEU A 57 -21.80 0.53 1.37
CA LEU A 57 -20.47 1.14 1.41
C LEU A 57 -19.42 0.16 0.89
N VAL A 58 -18.79 0.53 -0.23
CA VAL A 58 -17.62 -0.18 -0.75
C VAL A 58 -16.37 0.58 -0.33
N VAL A 59 -15.52 -0.07 0.48
CA VAL A 59 -14.32 0.55 1.03
C VAL A 59 -13.08 -0.02 0.33
N ASP A 60 -12.14 0.84 -0.04
CA ASP A 60 -10.82 0.36 -0.47
C ASP A 60 -10.03 -0.17 0.73
N LYS A 61 -9.26 -1.24 0.53
CA LYS A 61 -8.47 -1.79 1.62
C LYS A 61 -7.21 -0.98 1.87
N THR A 62 -6.46 -0.67 0.81
CA THR A 62 -5.09 -0.19 0.93
C THR A 62 -5.07 1.31 1.19
N GLY A 63 -4.67 1.74 2.39
CA GLY A 63 -4.61 3.16 2.72
C GLY A 63 -5.93 3.77 3.22
N THR A 64 -7.04 3.00 3.22
CA THR A 64 -8.29 3.40 3.89
C THR A 64 -8.54 2.53 5.13
N LEU A 65 -8.61 1.20 4.98
CA LEU A 65 -8.69 0.28 6.12
C LEU A 65 -7.32 -0.05 6.72
N THR A 66 -6.26 0.07 5.92
CA THR A 66 -4.89 -0.19 6.34
C THR A 66 -4.07 1.09 6.35
N GLU A 67 -3.02 1.13 7.17
CA GLU A 67 -2.09 2.26 7.29
C GLU A 67 -1.26 2.54 6.02
N GLY A 68 -1.47 1.78 4.93
CA GLY A 68 -0.77 1.95 3.65
C GLY A 68 0.73 1.61 3.68
N SER A 69 1.28 1.27 4.85
CA SER A 69 2.69 0.95 5.04
C SER A 69 2.85 -0.53 5.42
N PRO A 70 3.59 -1.33 4.65
CA PRO A 70 3.85 -2.72 5.01
C PRO A 70 4.78 -2.79 6.23
N THR A 71 4.46 -3.68 7.17
CA THR A 71 5.26 -3.95 8.38
C THR A 71 5.54 -5.44 8.49
N VAL A 72 6.74 -5.80 8.97
CA VAL A 72 7.11 -7.21 9.19
C VAL A 72 6.37 -7.75 10.41
N THR A 73 5.49 -8.72 10.20
CA THR A 73 4.68 -9.32 11.27
C THR A 73 5.28 -10.58 11.88
N GLY A 74 6.16 -11.28 11.15
CA GLY A 74 6.78 -12.51 11.62
C GLY A 74 7.97 -12.92 10.74
N ILE A 75 8.93 -13.61 11.34
CA ILE A 75 10.15 -14.07 10.68
C ILE A 75 10.26 -15.56 10.95
N ILE A 76 10.28 -16.37 9.89
CA ILE A 76 10.47 -17.82 10.01
C ILE A 76 11.86 -18.13 9.47
N SER A 77 12.77 -18.53 10.36
CA SER A 77 14.13 -18.92 9.98
C SER A 77 14.25 -20.43 9.88
N LEU A 78 14.72 -20.92 8.72
CA LEU A 78 15.08 -22.33 8.50
C LEU A 78 16.56 -22.60 8.79
N SER A 79 17.31 -21.57 9.16
CA SER A 79 18.75 -21.65 9.42
C SER A 79 19.02 -21.71 10.93
N PRO A 80 20.04 -22.47 11.38
CA PRO A 80 20.42 -22.53 12.80
C PRO A 80 20.82 -21.17 13.40
N GLY A 81 21.04 -20.12 12.58
CA GLY A 81 21.31 -18.76 13.06
C GLY A 81 20.08 -18.00 13.59
N GLY A 82 18.88 -18.58 13.58
CA GLY A 82 17.66 -17.97 14.11
C GLY A 82 17.17 -16.75 13.31
N GLU A 83 16.19 -16.04 13.85
CA GLU A 83 15.51 -14.93 13.16
C GLU A 83 16.38 -13.66 13.05
N ILE A 84 17.19 -13.38 14.07
CA ILE A 84 18.01 -12.16 14.14
C ILE A 84 19.09 -12.15 13.05
N SER A 85 19.75 -13.29 12.83
CA SER A 85 20.77 -13.40 11.78
C SER A 85 20.16 -13.25 10.39
N LEU A 86 18.99 -13.85 10.17
CA LEU A 86 18.24 -13.73 8.93
C LEU A 86 17.84 -12.27 8.68
N LEU A 87 17.25 -11.61 9.67
CA LEU A 87 16.85 -10.20 9.54
C LEU A 87 18.04 -9.28 9.27
N ARG A 88 19.17 -9.49 9.96
CA ARG A 88 20.42 -8.73 9.76
C ARG A 88 20.90 -8.80 8.32
N VAL A 89 20.91 -10.01 7.77
CA VAL A 89 21.40 -10.27 6.42
C VAL A 89 20.42 -9.74 5.37
N THR A 90 19.12 -9.99 5.54
CA THR A 90 18.07 -9.52 4.63
C THR A 90 17.99 -7.99 4.59
N ALA A 91 18.09 -7.32 5.75
CA ALA A 91 18.11 -5.87 5.82
C ALA A 91 19.35 -5.25 5.14
N ALA A 92 20.49 -5.94 5.19
CA ALA A 92 21.69 -5.50 4.48
C ALA A 92 21.47 -5.50 2.97
N VAL A 93 20.86 -6.56 2.44
CA VAL A 93 20.53 -6.67 1.01
C VAL A 93 19.48 -5.64 0.59
N GLU A 94 18.44 -5.43 1.41
CA GLU A 94 17.35 -4.50 1.09
C GLU A 94 17.68 -3.02 1.39
N LYS A 95 18.82 -2.71 2.01
CA LYS A 95 19.24 -1.32 2.28
C LYS A 95 19.33 -0.45 1.01
N GLY A 96 19.64 -1.06 -0.14
CA GLY A 96 19.68 -0.38 -1.44
C GLY A 96 18.37 -0.43 -2.24
N SER A 97 17.31 -1.02 -1.70
CA SER A 97 16.04 -1.26 -2.39
C SER A 97 15.03 -0.16 -2.10
N GLN A 98 14.42 0.40 -3.17
CA GLN A 98 13.30 1.34 -3.04
C GLN A 98 11.94 0.65 -2.96
N HIS A 99 11.91 -0.69 -2.93
CA HIS A 99 10.66 -1.44 -2.87
C HIS A 99 10.02 -1.28 -1.48
N PRO A 100 8.69 -1.01 -1.36
CA PRO A 100 8.03 -0.82 -0.06
C PRO A 100 8.28 -1.94 0.96
N LEU A 101 8.33 -3.18 0.47
CA LEU A 101 8.61 -4.34 1.33
C LEU A 101 10.10 -4.44 1.76
N GLY A 102 11.04 -3.95 0.96
CA GLY A 102 12.44 -3.86 1.33
C GLY A 102 12.65 -2.83 2.44
N MET A 103 12.02 -1.66 2.28
CA MET A 103 11.99 -0.63 3.31
C MET A 103 11.40 -1.13 4.63
N ALA A 104 10.33 -1.94 4.58
CA ALA A 104 9.74 -2.56 5.77
C ALA A 104 10.71 -3.47 6.52
N VAL A 105 11.54 -4.25 5.80
CA VAL A 105 12.56 -5.13 6.41
C VAL A 105 13.68 -4.32 7.05
N VAL A 106 14.16 -3.28 6.36
CA VAL A 106 15.20 -2.37 6.89
C VAL A 106 14.69 -1.67 8.15
N ARG A 107 13.45 -1.18 8.13
CA ARG A 107 12.78 -0.58 9.29
C ARG A 107 12.69 -1.56 10.45
N ALA A 108 12.25 -2.79 10.21
CA ALA A 108 12.16 -3.82 11.26
C ALA A 108 13.53 -4.16 11.87
N ALA A 109 14.62 -4.12 11.10
CA ALA A 109 15.98 -4.31 11.62
C ALA A 109 16.42 -3.14 12.51
N HIS A 110 16.09 -1.89 12.12
CA HIS A 110 16.36 -0.71 12.93
C HIS A 110 15.56 -0.68 14.23
N GLU A 111 14.27 -1.02 14.18
CA GLU A 111 13.40 -1.11 15.37
C GLU A 111 13.89 -2.16 16.37
N LYS A 112 14.51 -3.25 15.89
CA LYS A 112 15.14 -4.27 16.73
C LYS A 112 16.59 -3.95 17.14
N GLY A 113 17.11 -2.76 16.82
CA GLY A 113 18.47 -2.34 17.16
C GLY A 113 19.58 -3.15 16.49
N ILE A 114 19.30 -3.81 15.36
CA ILE A 114 20.27 -4.66 14.68
C ILE A 114 21.18 -3.80 13.82
N VAL A 115 22.50 -3.91 14.04
CA VAL A 115 23.50 -3.26 13.19
C VAL A 115 23.48 -3.92 11.81
N ILE A 116 23.12 -3.15 10.79
CA ILE A 116 23.06 -3.59 9.40
C ILE A 116 24.46 -3.48 8.77
N PRO A 117 25.08 -4.59 8.33
CA PRO A 117 26.40 -4.55 7.71
C PRO A 117 26.38 -3.83 6.36
N ALA A 118 27.50 -3.23 5.97
CA ALA A 118 27.66 -2.64 4.64
C ALA A 118 27.68 -3.74 3.58
N VAL A 119 26.99 -3.49 2.46
CA VAL A 119 26.90 -4.43 1.33
C VAL A 119 27.58 -3.81 0.12
N SER A 120 28.42 -4.59 -0.54
CA SER A 120 29.03 -4.25 -1.83
C SER A 120 28.37 -5.04 -2.97
N ASN A 121 28.29 -4.41 -4.14
CA ASN A 121 27.77 -4.97 -5.40
C ASN A 121 26.28 -5.38 -5.36
N PHE A 122 25.39 -4.43 -5.04
CA PHE A 122 23.94 -4.62 -5.20
C PHE A 122 23.56 -4.53 -6.68
N ASN A 123 22.93 -5.58 -7.21
CA ASN A 123 22.37 -5.58 -8.56
C ASN A 123 20.91 -6.05 -8.50
N ALA A 124 19.99 -5.16 -8.90
CA ALA A 124 18.56 -5.44 -8.99
C ALA A 124 18.14 -5.57 -10.46
N ARG A 125 17.79 -6.79 -10.88
CA ARG A 125 17.22 -7.02 -12.22
C ARG A 125 15.72 -6.77 -12.20
N ARG A 126 15.25 -5.80 -13.00
CA ARG A 126 13.82 -5.57 -13.28
C ARG A 126 13.33 -6.64 -14.26
N GLY A 127 12.20 -7.31 -13.99
CA GLY A 127 11.65 -8.22 -15.00
C GLY A 127 10.46 -9.10 -14.65
N LYS A 128 10.36 -9.69 -13.45
CA LYS A 128 9.17 -10.46 -12.96
C LYS A 128 9.37 -11.09 -11.58
N VAL A 129 10.59 -11.10 -11.08
CA VAL A 129 10.94 -11.31 -9.68
C VAL A 129 12.19 -10.46 -9.45
N SER A 130 12.14 -9.50 -8.52
CA SER A 130 13.33 -8.72 -8.17
C SER A 130 14.34 -9.68 -7.55
N GLN A 131 15.36 -10.05 -8.33
CA GLN A 131 16.50 -10.79 -7.81
C GLN A 131 17.54 -9.78 -7.37
N ALA A 132 17.89 -9.83 -6.08
CA ALA A 132 18.99 -9.07 -5.53
C ALA A 132 20.13 -10.03 -5.22
N MET A 133 21.30 -9.74 -5.80
CA MET A 133 22.55 -10.41 -5.46
C MET A 133 23.39 -9.45 -4.63
N SER A 134 23.97 -9.94 -3.55
CA SER A 134 24.75 -9.13 -2.63
C SER A 134 25.78 -9.97 -1.90
N LYS A 135 26.99 -9.44 -1.73
CA LYS A 135 28.07 -10.11 -0.99
C LYS A 135 28.11 -9.53 0.42
N VAL A 136 27.75 -10.34 1.41
CA VAL A 136 27.81 -9.98 2.83
C VAL A 136 28.78 -10.94 3.52
N ASN A 137 29.87 -10.42 4.10
CA ASN A 137 30.93 -11.22 4.75
C ASN A 137 31.46 -12.39 3.88
N GLY A 138 31.59 -12.18 2.57
CA GLY A 138 32.08 -13.21 1.65
C GLY A 138 31.03 -14.22 1.15
N LEU A 139 29.82 -14.24 1.72
CA LEU A 139 28.71 -15.07 1.22
C LEU A 139 27.95 -14.34 0.11
N LEU A 140 27.71 -15.03 -1.00
CA LEU A 140 26.80 -14.60 -2.04
C LEU A 140 25.37 -14.96 -1.64
N LEU A 141 24.54 -13.95 -1.49
CA LEU A 141 23.12 -14.10 -1.18
C LEU A 141 22.32 -13.79 -2.43
N VAL A 142 21.40 -14.69 -2.75
CA VAL A 142 20.43 -14.49 -3.83
C VAL A 142 19.05 -14.46 -3.18
N MET A 143 18.42 -13.29 -3.23
CA MET A 143 17.05 -13.14 -2.75
C MET A 143 16.11 -13.13 -3.93
N ASN A 144 15.06 -13.95 -3.87
CA ASN A 144 14.05 -14.05 -4.93
C ASN A 144 12.71 -13.56 -4.38
N TRP A 145 12.26 -12.40 -4.87
CA TRP A 145 10.93 -11.85 -4.60
C TRP A 145 9.81 -12.68 -5.26
N LEU A 146 9.40 -13.78 -4.64
CA LEU A 146 8.26 -14.54 -5.15
C LEU A 146 6.98 -13.72 -4.94
N CYS A 147 6.33 -13.32 -6.04
CA CYS A 147 5.12 -12.52 -6.00
C CYS A 147 3.93 -13.35 -5.48
N ARG A 148 3.79 -13.40 -4.14
CA ARG A 148 2.58 -13.50 -3.31
C ARG A 148 3.01 -13.77 -1.85
N LYS A 149 3.23 -12.70 -1.08
CA LYS A 149 3.36 -12.66 0.40
C LYS A 149 4.57 -13.32 1.11
N THR A 150 5.54 -13.94 0.44
CA THR A 150 6.67 -14.59 1.13
C THR A 150 8.03 -14.25 0.50
N VAL A 151 8.97 -13.75 1.31
CA VAL A 151 10.37 -13.54 0.93
C VAL A 151 11.17 -14.78 1.29
N SER A 152 11.74 -15.46 0.29
CA SER A 152 12.64 -16.60 0.52
C SER A 152 14.08 -16.19 0.27
N LEU A 153 14.91 -16.24 1.31
CA LEU A 153 16.35 -16.01 1.23
C LEU A 153 17.07 -17.35 1.08
N LEU A 154 17.81 -17.54 -0.01
CA LEU A 154 18.65 -18.72 -0.21
C LEU A 154 20.12 -18.34 0.05
N ILE A 155 20.69 -18.87 1.13
CA ILE A 155 22.11 -18.70 1.45
C ILE A 155 22.91 -19.77 0.71
N ILE A 156 23.52 -19.42 -0.42
CA ILE A 156 24.26 -20.37 -1.25
C ILE A 156 25.65 -20.61 -0.63
N LYS A 157 25.79 -21.70 0.14
CA LYS A 157 27.11 -22.29 0.46
C LYS A 157 27.32 -23.70 -0.13
N ARG A 158 26.27 -24.38 -0.62
CA ARG A 158 26.33 -25.61 -1.43
C ARG A 158 25.10 -25.69 -2.34
N PRO A 159 25.18 -26.29 -3.55
CA PRO A 159 24.03 -26.44 -4.42
C PRO A 159 23.08 -27.50 -3.84
N LEU A 160 22.11 -27.09 -3.03
CA LEU A 160 20.98 -27.96 -2.68
C LEU A 160 19.93 -27.86 -3.79
N ARG A 161 19.76 -28.97 -4.50
CA ARG A 161 18.74 -29.18 -5.51
C ARG A 161 17.38 -29.28 -4.82
N ILE A 162 16.68 -28.15 -4.66
CA ILE A 162 15.31 -28.14 -4.18
C ILE A 162 14.43 -28.60 -5.35
N ARG A 163 13.89 -29.81 -5.23
CA ARG A 163 12.88 -30.35 -6.15
C ARG A 163 11.54 -29.70 -5.80
N CYS A 164 11.38 -28.42 -6.15
CA CYS A 164 10.05 -27.86 -6.31
C CYS A 164 9.47 -28.51 -7.55
N GLY A 165 8.53 -29.43 -7.38
CA GLY A 165 7.77 -29.95 -8.50
C GLY A 165 7.05 -28.78 -9.12
N TRP A 166 7.60 -28.28 -10.24
CA TRP A 166 7.03 -27.61 -11.41
C TRP A 166 8.11 -27.79 -12.50
N LYS A 167 7.70 -28.09 -13.74
CA LYS A 167 8.58 -28.41 -14.88
C LYS A 167 9.78 -27.44 -14.95
N ALA A 168 10.98 -27.98 -14.76
CA ALA A 168 12.22 -27.24 -14.94
C ALA A 168 12.26 -26.67 -16.36
N LEU A 169 12.42 -25.35 -16.49
CA LEU A 169 12.88 -24.78 -17.75
C LEU A 169 14.29 -25.32 -18.03
N PRO A 170 14.59 -25.72 -19.28
CA PRO A 170 15.84 -26.39 -19.63
C PRO A 170 17.07 -25.50 -19.43
N LEU A 171 18.20 -26.15 -19.14
CA LEU A 171 19.51 -25.55 -18.88
C LEU A 171 20.05 -24.66 -20.01
N SER A 172 19.46 -24.72 -21.22
CA SER A 172 19.85 -23.93 -22.39
C SER A 172 19.49 -22.44 -22.31
N MET A 173 18.72 -22.03 -21.30
CA MET A 173 18.27 -20.64 -21.13
C MET A 173 19.07 -19.85 -20.08
N TRP A 174 20.10 -20.47 -19.49
CA TRP A 174 21.06 -19.80 -18.61
C TRP A 174 22.20 -19.23 -19.46
N PRO A 175 22.41 -17.90 -19.50
CA PRO A 175 23.56 -17.34 -20.19
C PRO A 175 24.83 -17.76 -19.44
N GLN A 176 25.67 -18.55 -20.11
CA GLN A 176 27.06 -18.71 -19.72
C GLN A 176 27.78 -17.40 -20.04
N THR A 177 28.20 -16.67 -19.01
CA THR A 177 29.25 -15.63 -19.06
C THR A 177 29.46 -15.14 -17.62
N GLY A 178 30.66 -14.90 -17.11
CA GLY A 178 31.98 -14.94 -17.71
C GLY A 178 33.00 -14.80 -16.58
N THR A 179 34.16 -15.37 -16.82
CA THR A 179 35.37 -15.28 -16.02
C THR A 179 35.72 -13.84 -15.67
N LEU A 180 36.07 -13.62 -14.40
CA LEU A 180 36.89 -12.52 -13.92
C LEU A 180 38.15 -12.40 -14.79
N GLN A 181 38.34 -11.27 -15.46
CA GLN A 181 39.66 -10.74 -15.84
C GLN A 181 39.58 -9.22 -15.89
N ALA A 182 40.51 -8.59 -15.16
CA ALA A 182 41.01 -7.21 -15.18
C ALA A 182 40.02 -6.06 -15.47
#